data_AF-A0AAD4ZWV6-F1
#
_entry.id   AF-A0AAD4ZWV6-F1
#
_cell.length_a   1.000
_cell.length_b   1.000
_cell.length_c   1.000
_cell.angle_alpha   90.00
_cell.angle_beta   90.00
_cell.angle_gamma   90.00
#
_symmetry.space_group_name_H-M   'P 1'
#
loop_
_entity.id
_entity.type
_entity.pdbx_description
1 polymer ?
#
loop_
_entity_poly.entity_id
_entity_poly.type
_entity_poly.pdbx_seq_one_letter_code
_entity_poly.pdbx_strand_id
1 'polypeptide(L)'
;MPLPDDRLQDRSKVLDVPEAVLLVNPIEPEFKGEVDDKYEYSSENQNLRVYGWICMDPPVGFRQITPSDEFRSGGPLKQYLTSHVGPFCLALKPDEPWKKVFGPVFIYLNSLTSNANEDPSPLWEDAKHQMMTEVQKWPYDFPASSEFPPSDQRGNVSGRIQVRDRYVIVKIAFRERVLM
;
A
#
# COMPACT_ATOMS: atom_id res chain seq x y z
N MET A 1 -0.36 -17.22 -2.72
CA MET A 1 0.58 -16.77 -1.66
C MET A 1 0.61 -17.87 -0.64
N PRO A 2 1.77 -18.16 -0.04
CA PRO A 2 1.87 -19.10 1.07
C PRO A 2 0.91 -18.72 2.20
N LEU A 3 0.34 -19.73 2.86
CA LEU A 3 -0.56 -19.55 3.99
C LEU A 3 0.23 -19.33 5.29
N PRO A 4 -0.36 -18.72 6.34
CA PRO A 4 0.31 -18.57 7.63
C PRO A 4 0.88 -19.90 8.18
N ASP A 5 0.14 -20.99 7.98
CA ASP A 5 0.52 -22.34 8.41
C ASP A 5 1.77 -22.86 7.67
N ASP A 6 2.04 -22.39 6.45
CA ASP A 6 3.25 -22.77 5.71
C ASP A 6 4.53 -22.29 6.38
N ARG A 7 4.45 -21.27 7.24
CA ARG A 7 5.57 -20.71 8.00
C ARG A 7 5.81 -21.42 9.34
N LEU A 8 5.05 -22.48 9.66
CA LEU A 8 5.28 -23.29 10.86
C LEU A 8 6.62 -24.04 10.78
N GLN A 9 7.21 -24.34 11.93
CA GLN A 9 8.58 -24.90 12.04
C GLN A 9 8.72 -26.30 11.42
N ASP A 10 7.64 -27.07 11.38
CA ASP A 10 7.57 -28.40 10.75
C ASP A 10 7.36 -28.33 9.22
N ARG A 11 7.02 -27.16 8.69
CA ARG A 11 6.71 -26.94 7.26
C ARG A 11 7.71 -26.03 6.55
N SER A 12 8.50 -25.26 7.29
CA SER A 12 9.46 -24.32 6.75
C SER A 12 10.78 -24.29 7.53
N LYS A 13 11.79 -23.68 6.92
CA LYS A 13 13.10 -23.46 7.53
C LYS A 13 13.48 -21.98 7.43
N VAL A 14 13.71 -21.34 8.58
CA VAL A 14 14.22 -19.96 8.64
C VAL A 14 15.59 -19.87 7.95
N LEU A 15 15.77 -18.84 7.12
CA LEU A 15 17.01 -18.54 6.41
C LEU A 15 17.91 -17.58 7.22
N ASP A 16 18.99 -17.08 6.62
CA ASP A 16 19.93 -16.17 7.29
C ASP A 16 19.27 -14.86 7.75
N VAL A 17 18.22 -14.42 7.04
CA VAL A 17 17.35 -13.32 7.48
C VAL A 17 16.11 -13.88 8.18
N PRO A 18 15.78 -13.41 9.39
CA PRO A 18 14.73 -14.03 10.21
C PRO A 18 13.33 -13.90 9.61
N GLU A 19 13.14 -12.96 8.68
CA GLU A 19 11.86 -12.76 8.01
C GLU A 19 11.65 -13.66 6.80
N ALA A 20 12.70 -14.28 6.26
CA ALA A 20 12.61 -15.19 5.12
C ALA A 20 12.62 -16.65 5.58
N VAL A 21 11.71 -17.45 5.01
CA VAL A 21 11.64 -18.89 5.26
C VAL A 21 11.66 -19.66 3.95
N LEU A 22 12.38 -20.77 3.90
CA LEU A 22 12.29 -21.75 2.82
C LEU A 22 11.11 -22.68 3.09
N LEU A 23 10.20 -22.81 2.13
CA LEU A 23 9.03 -23.68 2.23
C LEU A 23 9.42 -25.12 1.90
N VAL A 24 9.45 -25.98 2.92
CA VAL A 24 9.92 -27.37 2.80
C VAL A 24 8.76 -28.34 2.57
N ASN A 25 7.64 -28.08 3.23
CA ASN A 25 6.42 -28.89 3.16
C ASN A 25 5.16 -27.99 3.17
N PRO A 26 4.99 -27.10 2.18
CA PRO A 26 3.83 -26.20 2.12
C PRO A 26 2.51 -26.96 1.91
N ILE A 27 1.37 -26.32 2.20
CA ILE A 27 0.01 -26.81 2.00
C ILE A 27 -0.24 -27.00 0.50
N GLU A 28 0.12 -25.98 -0.27
CA GLU A 28 0.12 -25.98 -1.73
C GLU A 28 1.48 -26.48 -2.23
N PRO A 29 1.57 -27.70 -2.82
CA PRO A 29 2.84 -28.32 -3.17
C PRO A 29 3.69 -27.53 -4.17
N GLU A 30 3.07 -26.67 -4.99
CA GLU A 30 3.76 -25.79 -5.94
C GLU A 30 4.73 -24.81 -5.28
N PHE A 31 4.51 -24.43 -4.02
CA PHE A 31 5.41 -23.53 -3.30
C PHE A 31 6.63 -24.24 -2.71
N LYS A 32 6.78 -25.55 -2.90
CA LYS A 32 7.88 -26.30 -2.30
C LYS A 32 9.22 -25.87 -2.89
N GLY A 33 10.13 -25.43 -2.03
CA GLY A 33 11.44 -24.91 -2.42
C GLY A 33 11.45 -23.40 -2.70
N GLU A 34 10.29 -22.75 -2.69
CA GLU A 34 10.20 -21.30 -2.75
C GLU A 34 10.56 -20.66 -1.40
N VAL A 35 10.97 -19.39 -1.46
CA VAL A 35 11.20 -18.57 -0.28
C VAL A 35 9.99 -17.68 -0.07
N ASP A 36 9.49 -17.61 1.16
CA ASP A 36 8.47 -16.63 1.55
C ASP A 36 9.11 -15.60 2.48
N ASP A 37 9.13 -14.35 2.03
CA ASP A 37 9.71 -13.22 2.74
C ASP A 37 8.76 -12.03 2.75
N LYS A 38 8.69 -11.34 3.89
CA LYS A 38 7.82 -10.17 4.04
C LYS A 38 8.15 -9.04 3.05
N TYR A 39 9.41 -8.94 2.63
CA TYR A 39 9.86 -7.88 1.73
C TYR A 39 9.40 -8.07 0.28
N GLU A 40 8.97 -9.28 -0.10
CA GLU A 40 8.33 -9.55 -1.41
C GLU A 40 6.99 -8.84 -1.55
N TYR A 41 6.31 -8.59 -0.44
CA TYR A 41 5.03 -7.87 -0.37
C TYR A 41 5.23 -6.36 -0.26
N SER A 42 6.15 -5.80 -1.04
CA SER A 42 6.44 -4.37 -1.04
C SER A 42 6.09 -3.70 -2.36
N SER A 43 5.75 -2.42 -2.30
CA SER A 43 5.50 -1.60 -3.48
C SER A 43 6.08 -0.21 -3.27
N GLU A 44 6.47 0.41 -4.38
CA GLU A 44 6.92 1.81 -4.39
C GLU A 44 5.77 2.74 -3.97
N ASN A 45 6.08 3.78 -3.21
CA ASN A 45 5.11 4.79 -2.76
C ASN A 45 4.17 5.26 -3.88
N GLN A 46 4.74 5.61 -5.04
CA GLN A 46 3.97 6.12 -6.17
C GLN A 46 2.88 5.16 -6.68
N ASN A 47 3.05 3.86 -6.45
CA ASN A 47 2.14 2.80 -6.86
C ASN A 47 1.26 2.29 -5.70
N LEU A 48 1.57 2.66 -4.45
CA LEU A 48 0.95 2.12 -3.24
C LEU A 48 -0.28 2.93 -2.78
N ARG A 49 -1.26 3.11 -3.68
CA ARG A 49 -2.49 3.85 -3.37
C ARG A 49 -3.63 2.99 -2.83
N VAL A 50 -3.66 1.71 -3.17
CA VAL A 50 -4.66 0.75 -2.68
C VAL A 50 -4.04 -0.63 -2.55
N TYR A 51 -4.26 -1.27 -1.42
CA TYR A 51 -3.83 -2.65 -1.14
C TYR A 51 -4.73 -3.26 -0.06
N GLY A 52 -4.67 -4.57 0.12
CA GLY A 52 -5.46 -5.27 1.13
C GLY A 52 -5.59 -6.76 0.84
N TRP A 53 -6.68 -7.38 1.30
CA TRP A 53 -6.93 -8.82 1.13
C TRP A 53 -8.34 -9.09 0.62
N ILE A 54 -8.49 -10.20 -0.09
CA ILE A 54 -9.77 -10.74 -0.53
C ILE A 54 -10.00 -12.05 0.21
N CYS A 55 -11.15 -12.17 0.85
CA CYS A 55 -11.69 -13.45 1.30
C CYS A 55 -12.62 -13.96 0.20
N MET A 56 -12.56 -15.25 -0.12
CA MET A 56 -13.48 -15.87 -1.07
C MET A 56 -14.74 -16.41 -0.39
N ASP A 57 -14.69 -16.68 0.92
CA ASP A 57 -15.81 -17.21 1.70
C ASP A 57 -15.90 -16.56 3.10
N PRO A 58 -16.81 -15.59 3.31
CA PRO A 58 -17.65 -14.96 2.29
C PRO A 58 -16.82 -14.08 1.35
N PRO A 59 -17.31 -13.80 0.12
CA PRO A 59 -16.58 -13.02 -0.87
C PRO A 59 -16.54 -11.53 -0.52
N VAL A 60 -15.54 -11.15 0.27
CA VAL A 60 -15.37 -9.79 0.80
C VAL A 60 -13.96 -9.27 0.55
N GLY A 61 -13.86 -7.97 0.30
CA GLY A 61 -12.60 -7.25 0.21
C GLY A 61 -12.41 -6.33 1.41
N PHE A 62 -11.20 -6.31 1.95
CA PHE A 62 -10.72 -5.26 2.85
C PHE A 62 -9.61 -4.51 2.14
N ARG A 63 -9.66 -3.18 2.15
CA ARG A 63 -8.68 -2.33 1.47
C ARG A 63 -8.28 -1.17 2.35
N GLN A 64 -6.99 -0.90 2.39
CA GLN A 64 -6.47 0.40 2.80
C GLN A 64 -6.22 1.23 1.53
N ILE A 65 -6.88 2.38 1.46
CA ILE A 65 -6.70 3.36 0.39
C ILE A 65 -5.92 4.54 0.97
N THR A 66 -4.84 4.92 0.30
CA THR A 66 -4.01 6.07 0.63
C THR A 66 -4.09 7.08 -0.52
N PRO A 67 -4.92 8.13 -0.40
CA PRO A 67 -5.18 9.05 -1.50
C PRO A 67 -4.03 10.04 -1.76
N SER A 68 -3.11 10.21 -0.80
CA SER A 68 -1.93 11.06 -0.92
C SER A 68 -0.73 10.46 -0.20
N ASP A 69 0.45 10.61 -0.80
CA ASP A 69 1.74 10.19 -0.24
C ASP A 69 2.38 11.25 0.65
N GLU A 70 1.72 12.39 0.92
CA GLU A 70 2.33 13.55 1.61
C GLU A 70 2.92 13.23 2.99
N PHE A 71 2.34 12.25 3.68
CA PHE A 71 2.82 11.83 5.00
C PHE A 71 3.88 10.73 4.92
N ARG A 72 4.09 10.10 3.76
CA ARG A 72 5.12 9.08 3.55
C ARG A 72 6.49 9.75 3.35
N SER A 73 7.54 9.01 3.68
CA SER A 73 8.92 9.50 3.59
C SER A 73 9.70 8.71 2.54
N GLY A 74 10.87 9.20 2.15
CA GLY A 74 11.76 8.52 1.20
C GLY A 74 11.42 8.72 -0.28
N GLY A 75 10.38 9.48 -0.62
CA GLY A 75 10.05 9.84 -2.00
C GLY A 75 9.33 8.73 -2.78
N PRO A 76 9.06 8.94 -4.08
CA PRO A 76 8.17 8.09 -4.88
C PRO A 76 8.67 6.65 -5.07
N LEU A 77 10.00 6.45 -5.10
CA LEU A 77 10.64 5.14 -5.30
C LEU A 77 10.89 4.38 -4.00
N LYS A 78 10.60 4.97 -2.84
CA LYS A 78 10.75 4.24 -1.56
C LYS A 78 9.72 3.12 -1.51
N GLN A 79 10.20 1.90 -1.31
CA GLN A 79 9.36 0.74 -1.08
C GLN A 79 8.82 0.72 0.35
N TYR A 80 7.53 0.41 0.45
CA TYR A 80 6.83 0.16 1.71
C TYR A 80 6.17 -1.21 1.65
N LEU A 81 6.11 -1.85 2.83
CA LEU A 81 5.39 -3.10 3.00
C LEU A 81 3.88 -2.87 2.78
N THR A 82 3.25 -3.79 2.08
CA THR A 82 1.82 -3.79 1.77
C THR A 82 1.09 -4.73 2.74
N SER A 83 0.28 -5.66 2.24
CA SER A 83 -0.30 -6.73 3.06
C SER A 83 0.69 -7.89 3.17
N HIS A 84 1.04 -8.30 4.40
CA HIS A 84 1.78 -9.54 4.66
C HIS A 84 0.82 -10.64 5.15
N VAL A 85 1.33 -11.85 5.25
CA VAL A 85 0.73 -12.98 5.97
C VAL A 85 0.57 -12.59 7.46
N GLY A 86 -0.59 -12.04 7.84
CA GLY A 86 -0.97 -11.69 9.21
C GLY A 86 -1.54 -10.26 9.39
N PRO A 87 -2.49 -10.03 10.33
CA PRO A 87 -3.19 -8.76 10.50
C PRO A 87 -2.42 -7.76 11.38
N PHE A 88 -1.17 -7.44 11.02
CA PHE A 88 -0.34 -6.52 11.81
C PHE A 88 -0.36 -5.11 11.21
N CYS A 89 -0.81 -4.14 12.00
CA CYS A 89 -0.65 -2.71 11.70
C CYS A 89 0.58 -2.16 12.42
N LEU A 90 1.38 -1.33 11.73
CA LEU A 90 2.54 -0.66 12.31
C LEU A 90 2.13 0.26 13.48
N ALA A 91 2.81 0.12 14.61
CA ALA A 91 2.70 1.03 15.75
C ALA A 91 3.78 2.13 15.65
N LEU A 92 3.38 3.39 15.90
CA LEU A 92 4.33 4.50 16.07
C LEU A 92 4.90 4.47 17.49
N LYS A 93 6.18 4.82 17.65
CA LYS A 93 6.78 5.01 18.96
C LYS A 93 6.29 6.35 19.55
N PRO A 94 5.81 6.38 20.81
CA PRO A 94 5.59 7.65 21.51
C PRO A 94 6.94 8.34 21.81
N ASP A 95 6.89 9.65 22.10
CA ASP A 95 7.98 10.50 22.65
C ASP A 95 8.91 11.25 21.68
N GLU A 96 8.43 11.57 20.47
CA GLU A 96 9.15 12.49 19.57
C GLU A 96 8.75 13.97 19.81
N PRO A 97 9.69 14.94 19.72
CA PRO A 97 9.41 16.37 19.97
C PRO A 97 8.63 17.04 18.83
N TRP A 98 8.44 16.34 17.71
CA TRP A 98 7.75 16.84 16.52
C TRP A 98 6.35 16.23 16.40
N LYS A 99 5.43 16.99 15.79
CA LYS A 99 4.12 16.48 15.39
C LYS A 99 4.13 16.23 13.89
N LYS A 100 3.45 15.17 13.45
CA LYS A 100 3.20 14.86 12.05
C LYS A 100 1.84 14.24 11.92
N VAL A 101 1.07 14.71 10.94
CA VAL A 101 -0.18 14.04 10.56
C VAL A 101 0.17 12.86 9.65
N PHE A 102 -0.26 11.66 10.03
CA PHE A 102 -0.20 10.46 9.20
C PHE A 102 -1.60 10.16 8.65
N GLY A 103 -1.71 10.03 7.34
CA GLY A 103 -2.99 9.92 6.65
C GLY A 103 -3.60 11.28 6.27
N PRO A 104 -4.93 11.36 6.10
CA PRO A 104 -5.91 10.30 6.32
C PRO A 104 -5.72 9.08 5.40
N VAL A 105 -5.95 7.88 5.95
CA VAL A 105 -6.11 6.65 5.18
C VAL A 105 -7.59 6.26 5.20
N PHE A 106 -8.08 5.69 4.10
CA PHE A 106 -9.48 5.30 3.96
C PHE A 106 -9.58 3.78 3.98
N ILE A 107 -10.36 3.24 4.93
CA ILE A 107 -10.65 1.81 4.99
C ILE A 107 -11.90 1.54 4.17
N TYR A 108 -11.77 0.72 3.13
CA TYR A 108 -12.85 0.35 2.25
C TYR A 108 -13.17 -1.14 2.37
N LEU A 109 -14.45 -1.43 2.55
CA LEU A 109 -15.00 -2.77 2.64
C LEU A 109 -16.02 -2.95 1.52
N ASN A 110 -15.88 -4.00 0.74
CA ASN A 110 -16.82 -4.36 -0.31
C ASN A 110 -17.11 -5.87 -0.30
N SER A 111 -18.23 -6.27 -0.88
CA SER A 111 -18.71 -7.65 -0.87
C SER A 111 -19.44 -8.00 -2.16
N LEU A 112 -19.44 -9.28 -2.55
CA LEU A 112 -20.24 -9.81 -3.65
C LEU A 112 -21.43 -10.63 -3.13
N THR A 113 -22.58 -10.54 -3.80
CA THR A 113 -23.84 -11.12 -3.31
C THR A 113 -24.12 -12.54 -3.80
N SER A 114 -23.46 -13.02 -4.86
CA SER A 114 -23.63 -14.40 -5.39
C SER A 114 -22.58 -14.73 -6.46
N ASN A 115 -22.05 -15.96 -6.46
CA ASN A 115 -21.13 -16.56 -7.45
C ASN A 115 -19.68 -16.05 -7.51
N ALA A 116 -19.16 -15.54 -6.41
CA ALA A 116 -17.78 -15.06 -6.33
C ALA A 116 -16.71 -16.17 -6.19
N ASN A 117 -17.10 -17.45 -6.10
CA ASN A 117 -16.17 -18.55 -5.82
C ASN A 117 -15.16 -18.82 -6.95
N GLU A 118 -15.33 -18.18 -8.12
CA GLU A 118 -14.46 -18.41 -9.28
C GLU A 118 -13.60 -17.19 -9.66
N ASP A 119 -14.09 -15.95 -9.47
CA ASP A 119 -13.34 -14.74 -9.85
C ASP A 119 -13.50 -13.58 -8.84
N PRO A 120 -12.43 -13.22 -8.10
CA PRO A 120 -12.42 -12.08 -7.20
C PRO A 120 -12.15 -10.73 -7.88
N SER A 121 -11.89 -10.70 -9.19
CA SER A 121 -11.54 -9.47 -9.93
C SER A 121 -12.53 -8.31 -9.72
N PRO A 122 -13.86 -8.52 -9.65
CA PRO A 122 -14.80 -7.42 -9.39
C PRO A 122 -14.54 -6.68 -8.06
N LEU A 123 -14.15 -7.39 -6.99
CA LEU A 123 -13.80 -6.76 -5.71
C LEU A 123 -12.56 -5.87 -5.82
N TRP A 124 -11.62 -6.24 -6.70
CA TRP A 124 -10.42 -5.46 -6.97
C TRP A 124 -10.69 -4.25 -7.86
N GLU A 125 -11.45 -4.41 -8.94
CA GLU A 125 -11.83 -3.31 -9.83
C GLU A 125 -12.64 -2.24 -9.09
N ASP A 126 -13.60 -2.65 -8.27
CA ASP A 126 -14.39 -1.77 -7.42
C ASP A 126 -13.51 -1.01 -6.40
N ALA A 127 -12.55 -1.68 -5.77
CA ALA A 127 -11.58 -1.04 -4.89
C ALA A 127 -10.70 0.00 -5.61
N LYS A 128 -10.31 -0.26 -6.87
CA LYS A 128 -9.57 0.71 -7.68
C LYS A 128 -10.43 1.92 -8.04
N HIS A 129 -11.71 1.72 -8.39
CA HIS A 129 -12.64 2.82 -8.62
C HIS A 129 -12.81 3.68 -7.37
N GLN A 130 -13.04 3.06 -6.21
CA GLN A 130 -13.11 3.77 -4.95
C GLN A 130 -11.81 4.54 -4.66
N MET A 131 -10.64 3.93 -4.90
CA MET A 131 -9.35 4.60 -4.75
C MET A 131 -9.25 5.86 -5.61
N MET A 132 -9.68 5.80 -6.87
CA MET A 132 -9.70 6.96 -7.75
C MET A 132 -10.62 8.07 -7.24
N THR A 133 -11.79 7.71 -6.70
CA THR A 133 -12.70 8.67 -6.07
C THR A 133 -12.04 9.35 -4.86
N GLU A 134 -11.39 8.58 -3.98
CA GLU A 134 -10.73 9.14 -2.79
C GLU A 134 -9.51 10.00 -3.14
N VAL A 135 -8.74 9.64 -4.17
CA VAL A 135 -7.66 10.48 -4.72
C VAL A 135 -8.21 11.82 -5.24
N GLN A 136 -9.38 11.83 -5.87
CA GLN A 136 -10.01 13.06 -6.36
C GLN A 136 -10.59 13.93 -5.24
N LYS A 137 -11.10 13.31 -4.17
CA LYS A 137 -11.61 14.02 -2.99
C LYS A 137 -10.51 14.63 -2.14
N TRP A 138 -9.27 14.14 -2.25
CA TRP A 138 -8.16 14.72 -1.51
C TRP A 138 -7.90 16.18 -1.95
N PRO A 139 -7.62 17.11 -1.01
CA PRO A 139 -7.58 16.92 0.44
C PRO A 139 -8.98 16.99 1.04
N TYR A 140 -9.22 16.16 2.05
CA TYR A 140 -10.52 16.12 2.73
C TYR A 140 -10.80 17.38 3.54
N ASP A 141 -12.08 17.69 3.74
CA ASP A 141 -12.58 18.80 4.55
C ASP A 141 -13.04 18.39 5.96
N PHE A 142 -13.27 17.10 6.19
CA PHE A 142 -13.72 16.57 7.48
C PHE A 142 -12.66 16.53 8.60
N PRO A 143 -11.33 16.44 8.36
CA PRO A 143 -10.38 16.40 9.47
C PRO A 143 -10.40 17.70 10.28
N ALA A 144 -10.77 17.60 11.57
CA ALA A 144 -10.91 18.77 12.45
C ALA A 144 -9.59 19.24 13.10
N SER A 145 -8.46 18.59 12.79
CA SER A 145 -7.16 18.95 13.36
C SER A 145 -6.60 20.19 12.71
N SER A 146 -6.16 21.17 13.49
CA SER A 146 -5.43 22.33 12.98
C SER A 146 -4.08 21.97 12.34
N GLU A 147 -3.56 20.77 12.64
CA GLU A 147 -2.33 20.24 12.06
C GLU A 147 -2.56 19.64 10.66
N PHE A 148 -3.81 19.58 10.17
CA PHE A 148 -4.16 19.15 8.83
C PHE A 148 -4.66 20.34 8.00
N PRO A 149 -3.80 20.94 7.16
CA PRO A 149 -4.20 22.11 6.38
C PRO A 149 -5.32 21.79 5.39
N PRO A 150 -6.40 22.59 5.33
CA PRO A 150 -7.46 22.45 4.32
C PRO A 150 -6.97 22.82 2.92
N SER A 151 -7.79 22.54 1.90
CA SER A 151 -7.39 22.72 0.49
C SER A 151 -6.98 24.15 0.12
N ASP A 152 -7.60 25.15 0.73
CA ASP A 152 -7.36 26.59 0.48
C ASP A 152 -6.08 27.11 1.14
N GLN A 153 -5.51 26.33 2.07
CA GLN A 153 -4.21 26.60 2.69
C GLN A 153 -3.06 25.80 2.05
N ARG A 154 -3.31 25.13 0.92
CA ARG A 154 -2.30 24.32 0.21
C ARG A 154 -1.88 24.97 -1.10
N GLY A 155 -0.57 24.94 -1.37
CA GLY A 155 0.03 25.50 -2.57
C GLY A 155 0.13 24.49 -3.72
N ASN A 156 0.34 25.00 -4.93
CA ASN A 156 0.69 24.21 -6.11
C ASN A 156 1.98 24.76 -6.72
N VAL A 157 2.89 23.87 -7.10
CA VAL A 157 4.08 24.19 -7.91
C VAL A 157 3.94 23.47 -9.24
N SER A 158 3.99 24.22 -10.34
CA SER A 158 3.94 23.66 -11.69
C SER A 158 5.06 24.24 -12.55
N GLY A 159 5.60 23.42 -13.44
CA GLY A 159 6.67 23.85 -14.32
C GLY A 159 7.12 22.77 -15.28
N ARG A 160 8.36 22.90 -15.74
CA ARG A 160 8.99 21.94 -16.65
C ARG A 160 10.40 21.64 -16.16
N ILE A 161 10.70 20.34 -16.00
CA ILE A 161 12.06 19.86 -15.76
C ILE A 161 12.65 19.47 -17.11
N GLN A 162 13.81 20.05 -17.43
CA GLN A 162 14.61 19.63 -18.58
C GLN A 162 15.76 18.76 -18.07
N VAL A 163 15.70 17.46 -18.37
CA VAL A 163 16.76 16.50 -18.03
C VAL A 163 17.68 16.37 -19.23
N ARG A 164 18.97 16.68 -19.03
CA ARG A 164 20.03 16.46 -20.00
C ARG A 164 20.85 15.27 -19.52
N ASP A 165 20.50 14.08 -19.97
CA ASP A 165 21.33 12.89 -19.81
C ASP A 165 22.28 12.75 -21.02
N ARG A 166 23.43 12.09 -20.83
CA ARG A 166 24.40 11.86 -21.92
C ARG A 166 23.82 11.04 -23.07
N TYR A 167 22.79 10.25 -22.81
CA TYR A 167 22.17 9.35 -23.79
C TYR A 167 20.76 9.76 -24.18
N VAL A 168 20.08 10.63 -23.41
CA VAL A 168 18.69 11.04 -23.66
C VAL A 168 18.43 12.49 -23.23
N ILE A 169 17.70 13.24 -24.04
CA ILE A 169 17.10 14.52 -23.62
C ILE A 169 15.61 14.30 -23.39
N VAL A 170 15.15 14.47 -22.14
CA VAL A 170 13.73 14.35 -21.77
C VAL A 170 13.22 15.68 -21.23
N LYS A 171 12.05 16.10 -21.70
CA LYS A 171 11.29 17.23 -21.14
C LYS A 171 10.09 16.67 -20.38
N ILE A 172 10.04 16.91 -19.07
CA ILE A 172 8.97 16.43 -18.20
C ILE A 172 8.20 17.65 -17.72
N ALA A 173 6.91 17.71 -18.02
CA ALA A 173 6.00 18.68 -17.41
C ALA A 173 5.54 18.14 -16.07
N PHE A 174 5.46 18.99 -15.05
CA PHE A 174 5.01 18.57 -13.72
C PHE A 174 4.05 19.59 -13.11
N ARG A 175 3.17 19.09 -12.24
CA ARG A 175 2.31 19.86 -11.35
C ARG A 175 2.19 19.09 -10.04
N GLU A 176 2.78 19.63 -8.99
CA GLU A 176 2.83 19.06 -7.65
C GLU A 176 2.06 19.97 -6.69
N ARG A 177 1.30 19.39 -5.75
CA ARG A 177 0.72 20.14 -4.64
C ARG A 177 1.67 20.05 -3.45
N VAL A 178 2.01 21.19 -2.85
CA VAL A 178 2.97 21.28 -1.75
C VAL A 178 2.28 21.95 -0.56
N LEU A 179 2.47 21.41 0.64
CA LEU A 179 2.16 22.10 1.89
C LEU A 179 3.07 23.33 2.01
N MET A 180 2.49 24.53 2.04
CA MET A 180 3.21 25.78 2.29
C MET A 180 3.06 26.19 3.75
#